data_AF-A0A2V1BVX7-F1
#
_entry.id   AF-A0A2V1BVX7-F1
#
_cell.length_a   1.000
_cell.length_b   1.000
_cell.length_c   1.000
_cell.angle_alpha   90.00
_cell.angle_beta   90.00
_cell.angle_gamma   90.00
#
_symmetry.space_group_name_H-M   'P 1'
#
loop_
_entity.id
_entity.type
_entity.pdbx_description
1 polymer ?
#
loop_
_entity_poly.entity_id
_entity_poly.type
_entity_poly.pdbx_seq_one_letter_code
_entity_poly.pdbx_strand_id
1 'polypeptide(L)'
;MKQIGKTKLPKWQTYRNATLTIAATKSSDSSGGIYSEFPHLPHDDRSSWPLLHRAWIYQERLFSRRVLHFGEEEVIWECKTLRRGQNRKKDKHIELEKDFLSMSTSWYEYVQMYSILQLTFDTDKLVALSSLAVRTALARPGDRYIAGHWEKTLLRDIMWYADHESVQPRSSTFCCPTWSWASIKSGVIFESGWEMPCISGVSVVDISCPAD
;
A
#
# COMPACT_ATOMS: atom_id res chain seq x y z
N MET A 1 16.87 -20.10 1.07
CA MET A 1 16.59 -20.22 2.54
C MET A 1 17.56 -19.42 3.44
N LYS A 2 17.25 -18.17 3.78
CA LYS A 2 17.77 -17.56 5.03
C LYS A 2 16.84 -17.99 6.16
N GLN A 3 17.36 -18.73 7.13
CA GLN A 3 16.68 -18.99 8.39
C GLN A 3 16.22 -17.65 8.97
N ILE A 4 14.92 -17.53 9.22
CA ILE A 4 14.29 -16.42 9.94
C ILE A 4 14.74 -16.55 11.40
N GLY A 5 15.97 -16.11 11.66
CA GLY A 5 16.59 -16.09 12.97
C GLY A 5 15.91 -15.06 13.86
N LYS A 6 15.40 -15.55 14.99
CA LYS A 6 14.75 -14.82 16.10
C LYS A 6 13.41 -14.20 15.72
N THR A 7 12.37 -14.69 16.39
CA THR A 7 10.95 -14.29 16.30
C THR A 7 10.75 -12.79 16.52
N LYS A 8 11.02 -11.99 15.49
CA LYS A 8 10.39 -10.68 15.34
C LYS A 8 8.96 -10.98 14.91
N LEU A 9 8.00 -10.55 15.73
CA LEU A 9 6.59 -10.57 15.34
C LEU A 9 6.48 -9.89 13.95
N PRO A 10 5.62 -10.40 13.04
CA PRO A 10 5.33 -9.71 11.79
C PRO A 10 5.01 -8.23 12.07
N LYS A 11 5.59 -7.30 11.31
CA LYS A 11 5.45 -5.84 11.58
C LYS A 11 4.00 -5.39 11.83
N TRP A 12 3.01 -6.02 11.19
CA TRP A 12 1.60 -5.71 11.43
C TRP A 12 1.10 -6.00 12.84
N GLN A 13 1.68 -6.99 13.54
CA GLN A 13 1.31 -7.30 14.92
C GLN A 13 1.68 -6.15 15.87
N THR A 14 2.75 -5.42 15.56
CA THR A 14 3.17 -4.22 16.29
C THR A 14 2.07 -3.16 16.27
N TYR A 15 1.51 -2.87 15.09
CA TYR A 15 0.49 -1.82 14.93
C TYR A 15 -0.92 -2.28 15.32
N ARG A 16 -1.24 -3.57 15.20
CA ARG A 16 -2.56 -4.11 15.53
C ARG A 16 -2.96 -3.90 16.99
N ASN A 17 -1.99 -3.99 17.91
CA ASN A 17 -2.19 -3.84 19.34
C ASN A 17 -1.83 -2.43 19.85
N ALA A 18 -1.35 -1.54 18.98
CA ALA A 18 -1.09 -0.15 19.36
C ALA A 18 -2.41 0.55 19.73
N THR A 19 -2.44 1.17 20.90
CA THR A 19 -3.59 1.99 21.33
C THR A 19 -3.72 3.25 20.47
N LEU A 20 -2.58 3.83 20.08
CA LEU A 20 -2.46 5.04 19.29
C LEU A 20 -1.13 5.04 18.52
N THR A 21 -1.18 5.38 17.25
CA THR A 21 0.00 5.68 16.42
C THR A 21 0.12 7.19 16.24
N ILE A 22 1.32 7.75 16.43
CA ILE A 22 1.59 9.17 16.22
C ILE A 22 2.42 9.32 14.95
N ALA A 23 1.96 10.16 14.02
CA ALA A 23 2.57 10.34 12.71
C ALA A 23 2.90 11.82 12.44
N ALA A 24 4.18 12.16 12.34
CA ALA A 24 4.67 13.48 11.92
C ALA A 24 4.50 13.64 10.40
N THR A 25 3.26 13.89 9.97
CA THR A 25 2.87 13.65 8.58
C THR A 25 3.33 14.76 7.62
N LYS A 26 3.58 15.97 8.15
CA LYS A 26 4.21 17.08 7.41
C LYS A 26 5.71 16.88 7.15
N SER A 27 6.39 16.03 7.92
CA SER A 27 7.84 15.85 7.75
C SER A 27 8.17 14.58 6.97
N SER A 28 9.15 14.66 6.06
CA SER A 28 9.74 13.50 5.38
C SER A 28 10.73 12.75 6.26
N ASP A 29 11.32 13.41 7.26
CA ASP A 29 12.36 12.88 8.14
C ASP A 29 12.30 13.52 9.56
N SER A 30 13.33 13.31 10.37
CA SER A 30 13.40 13.83 11.74
C SER A 30 13.81 15.31 11.85
N SER A 31 14.16 15.97 10.74
CA SER A 31 14.63 17.36 10.73
C SER A 31 13.52 18.40 10.52
N GLY A 32 12.36 17.98 10.00
CA GLY A 32 11.22 18.87 9.75
C GLY A 32 10.38 19.18 11.00
N GLY A 33 9.86 20.41 11.03
CA GLY A 33 8.93 20.89 12.07
C GLY A 33 7.48 20.44 11.87
N ILE A 34 6.63 20.74 12.85
CA ILE A 34 5.24 20.24 12.94
C ILE A 34 4.23 21.22 12.32
N TYR A 35 4.55 22.50 12.16
CA TYR A 35 3.67 23.53 11.59
C TYR A 35 4.40 24.37 10.55
N SER A 36 3.70 24.82 9.50
CA SER A 36 4.31 25.76 8.55
C SER A 36 4.32 27.18 9.10
N GLU A 37 5.42 27.89 8.86
CA GLU A 37 5.50 29.33 9.15
C GLU A 37 4.64 30.16 8.16
N PHE A 38 4.17 29.56 7.05
CA PHE A 38 3.44 30.24 5.97
C PHE A 38 2.22 29.44 5.44
N PRO A 39 1.08 29.45 6.14
CA PRO A 39 -0.11 28.63 5.83
C PRO A 39 -0.96 29.08 4.61
N HIS A 40 -0.46 29.99 3.75
CA HIS A 40 -1.26 30.63 2.69
C HIS A 40 -0.80 30.33 1.26
N LEU A 41 0.26 29.53 1.06
CA LEU A 41 0.69 29.14 -0.28
C LEU A 41 -0.10 27.90 -0.75
N PRO A 42 -0.62 27.90 -1.99
CA PRO A 42 -1.25 26.71 -2.56
C PRO A 42 -0.19 25.63 -2.74
N HIS A 43 -0.25 24.60 -1.90
CA HIS A 43 0.62 23.43 -1.97
C HIS A 43 -0.08 22.29 -2.69
N ASP A 44 0.68 21.57 -3.53
CA ASP A 44 0.29 20.27 -4.06
C ASP A 44 -0.05 19.34 -2.88
N ASP A 45 -1.20 18.66 -2.94
CA ASP A 45 -1.68 17.76 -1.89
C ASP A 45 -0.65 16.67 -1.54
N ARG A 46 0.15 16.26 -2.54
CA ARG A 46 1.27 15.32 -2.35
C ARG A 46 2.42 15.88 -1.52
N SER A 47 2.64 17.19 -1.58
CA SER A 47 3.66 17.90 -0.80
C SER A 47 3.24 18.19 0.64
N SER A 48 1.93 18.13 0.92
CA SER A 48 1.36 18.42 2.23
C SER A 48 1.53 17.25 3.22
N TRP A 49 1.62 16.02 2.72
CA TRP A 49 1.67 14.79 3.53
C TRP A 49 2.76 13.80 3.09
N PRO A 50 4.03 14.21 2.97
CA PRO A 50 5.11 13.40 2.39
C PRO A 50 5.30 12.04 3.06
N LEU A 51 5.02 11.95 4.37
CA LEU A 51 5.09 10.68 5.10
C LEU A 51 4.12 9.63 4.54
N LEU A 52 2.90 10.02 4.13
CA LEU A 52 1.89 9.08 3.65
C LEU A 52 2.23 8.47 2.29
N HIS A 53 3.16 9.07 1.55
CA HIS A 53 3.65 8.53 0.29
C HIS A 53 4.72 7.45 0.46
N ARG A 54 5.22 7.21 1.68
CA ARG A 54 6.17 6.12 1.92
C ARG A 54 5.43 4.79 1.99
N ALA A 55 5.82 3.86 1.13
CA ALA A 55 5.17 2.57 1.01
C ALA A 55 5.09 1.77 2.34
N TRP A 56 6.12 1.86 3.19
CA TRP A 56 6.09 1.24 4.52
C TRP A 56 4.95 1.78 5.40
N ILE A 57 4.63 3.07 5.29
CA ILE A 57 3.56 3.73 6.06
C ILE A 57 2.18 3.21 5.69
N TYR A 58 2.01 2.66 4.48
CA TYR A 58 0.75 2.02 4.09
C TYR A 58 0.35 0.93 5.08
N GLN A 59 1.25 0.00 5.42
CA GLN A 59 0.94 -1.01 6.44
C GLN A 59 0.70 -0.39 7.82
N GLU A 60 1.53 0.57 8.23
CA GLU A 60 1.46 1.16 9.57
C GLU A 60 0.12 1.86 9.80
N ARG A 61 -0.32 2.66 8.82
CA ARG A 61 -1.60 3.38 8.85
C ARG A 61 -2.76 2.41 8.83
N LEU A 62 -2.74 1.41 7.95
CA LEU A 62 -3.82 0.43 7.84
C LEU A 62 -4.01 -0.35 9.14
N PHE A 63 -2.96 -0.95 9.68
CA PHE A 63 -3.10 -1.81 10.85
C PHE A 63 -3.32 -1.06 12.16
N SER A 64 -3.02 0.24 12.21
CA SER A 64 -3.30 1.09 13.36
C SER A 64 -4.81 1.27 13.55
N ARG A 65 -5.29 1.10 14.79
CA ARG A 65 -6.72 1.37 15.10
C ARG A 65 -7.03 2.86 15.06
N ARG A 66 -6.05 3.67 15.46
CA ARG A 66 -6.12 5.12 15.65
C ARG A 66 -4.77 5.72 15.31
N VAL A 67 -4.78 6.79 14.51
CA VAL A 67 -3.59 7.53 14.12
C VAL A 67 -3.82 9.01 14.43
N LEU A 68 -2.89 9.64 15.12
CA LEU A 68 -2.85 11.08 15.30
C LEU A 68 -1.81 11.65 14.32
N HIS A 69 -2.30 12.32 13.30
CA HIS A 69 -1.49 12.99 12.29
C HIS A 69 -1.17 14.40 12.75
N PHE A 70 0.12 14.70 12.85
CA PHE A 70 0.62 16.06 12.95
C PHE A 70 0.83 16.57 11.53
N GLY A 71 -0.18 17.28 11.02
CA GLY A 71 -0.17 17.90 9.70
C GLY A 71 0.33 19.33 9.75
N GLU A 72 0.40 19.95 8.57
CA GLU A 72 0.96 21.30 8.40
C GLU A 72 0.24 22.39 9.19
N GLU A 73 -1.09 22.34 9.20
CA GLU A 73 -1.92 23.40 9.78
C GLU A 73 -2.59 22.94 11.08
N GLU A 74 -2.78 21.64 11.25
CA GLU A 74 -3.53 21.10 12.36
C GLU A 74 -3.16 19.66 12.71
N VAL A 75 -3.58 19.26 13.91
CA VAL A 75 -3.57 17.86 14.32
C VAL A 75 -4.86 17.20 13.85
N ILE A 76 -4.73 16.07 13.16
CA ILE A 76 -5.85 15.29 12.64
C ILE A 76 -5.89 13.92 13.29
N TRP A 77 -7.03 13.58 13.87
CA TRP A 77 -7.33 12.23 14.32
C TRP A 77 -7.88 11.39 13.17
N GLU A 78 -7.37 10.18 13.00
CA GLU A 78 -7.92 9.16 12.12
C GLU A 78 -8.20 7.88 12.91
N CYS A 79 -9.34 7.26 12.68
CA CYS A 79 -9.63 5.89 13.06
C CYS A 79 -10.39 5.19 11.92
N LYS A 80 -10.69 3.91 12.11
CA LYS A 80 -11.39 3.08 11.12
C LYS A 80 -12.80 3.54 10.73
N THR A 81 -13.35 4.55 11.39
CA THR A 81 -14.73 5.00 11.15
C THR A 81 -14.84 6.52 11.00
N LEU A 82 -13.77 7.26 11.27
CA LEU A 82 -13.81 8.72 11.35
C LEU A 82 -12.42 9.31 11.17
N ARG A 83 -12.36 10.42 10.44
CA ARG A 83 -11.24 11.36 10.48
C ARG A 83 -11.76 12.71 10.97
N ARG A 84 -11.03 13.40 11.85
CA ARG A 84 -11.44 14.68 12.43
C ARG A 84 -10.23 15.58 12.69
N GLY A 85 -10.25 16.78 12.11
CA GLY A 85 -9.28 17.83 12.41
C GLY A 85 -9.54 18.53 13.75
N GLN A 86 -8.53 19.21 14.26
CA GLN A 86 -8.68 20.13 15.40
C GLN A 86 -9.66 21.26 15.06
N ASN A 87 -9.65 21.72 13.80
CA ASN A 87 -10.49 22.80 13.31
C ASN A 87 -11.67 22.27 12.49
N ARG A 88 -12.79 21.95 13.16
CA ARG A 88 -14.06 21.46 12.55
C ARG A 88 -14.59 22.24 11.34
N LYS A 89 -14.12 23.48 11.13
CA LYS A 89 -14.56 24.37 10.05
C LYS A 89 -13.85 24.12 8.70
N LYS A 90 -12.73 23.38 8.69
CA LYS A 90 -12.00 22.96 7.48
C LYS A 90 -12.14 21.46 7.25
N ASP A 91 -13.23 20.84 7.70
CA ASP A 91 -13.59 19.48 7.29
C ASP A 91 -14.00 19.53 5.80
N LYS A 92 -13.04 19.80 4.91
CA LYS A 92 -13.12 19.32 3.53
C LYS A 92 -13.29 17.82 3.73
N HIS A 93 -14.44 17.31 3.31
CA HIS A 93 -14.60 15.90 3.00
C HIS A 93 -13.52 15.57 1.96
N ILE A 94 -12.30 15.28 2.41
CA ILE A 94 -11.50 14.27 1.75
C ILE A 94 -12.35 13.04 2.02
N GLU A 95 -13.23 12.74 1.05
CA GLU A 95 -13.95 11.49 0.99
C GLU A 95 -12.94 10.44 1.43
N LEU A 96 -13.21 9.82 2.58
CA LEU A 96 -12.42 8.72 3.07
C LEU A 96 -12.31 7.79 1.87
N GLU A 97 -11.12 7.69 1.26
CA GLU A 97 -10.79 6.57 0.40
C GLU A 97 -11.24 5.36 1.23
N LYS A 98 -12.32 4.76 0.72
CA LYS A 98 -13.27 3.91 1.44
C LYS A 98 -12.53 3.02 2.40
N ASP A 99 -13.01 2.93 3.65
CA ASP A 99 -12.58 1.95 4.67
C ASP A 99 -11.41 1.11 4.19
N PHE A 100 -10.17 1.61 4.31
CA PHE A 100 -9.03 0.96 3.66
C PHE A 100 -8.80 -0.49 4.15
N LEU A 101 -9.53 -0.90 5.17
CA LEU A 101 -9.53 -2.25 5.72
C LEU A 101 -10.93 -2.88 5.75
N SER A 102 -11.84 -2.44 4.88
CA SER A 102 -13.12 -3.14 4.73
C SER A 102 -12.82 -4.62 4.45
N MET A 103 -13.62 -5.51 5.03
CA MET A 103 -13.58 -6.92 4.64
C MET A 103 -13.92 -7.13 3.16
N SER A 104 -14.54 -6.14 2.51
CA SER A 104 -14.83 -6.14 1.08
C SER A 104 -13.70 -5.57 0.20
N THR A 105 -12.65 -4.96 0.78
CA THR A 105 -11.52 -4.41 0.01
C THR A 105 -10.81 -5.54 -0.72
N SER A 106 -10.77 -5.44 -2.05
CA SER A 106 -10.17 -6.48 -2.89
C SER A 106 -8.64 -6.45 -2.80
N TRP A 107 -7.97 -7.57 -3.09
CA TRP A 107 -6.52 -7.60 -3.22
C TRP A 107 -6.00 -6.57 -4.23
N TYR A 108 -6.73 -6.38 -5.33
CA TYR A 108 -6.37 -5.44 -6.38
C TYR A 108 -6.35 -4.00 -5.86
N GLU A 109 -7.35 -3.61 -5.07
CA GLU A 109 -7.42 -2.26 -4.49
C GLU A 109 -6.17 -1.96 -3.63
N TYR A 110 -5.76 -2.91 -2.76
CA TYR A 110 -4.52 -2.78 -2.00
C TYR A 110 -3.30 -2.60 -2.90
N VAL A 111 -3.18 -3.40 -3.97
CA VAL A 111 -2.03 -3.35 -4.87
C VAL A 111 -2.00 -2.03 -5.64
N GLN A 112 -3.12 -1.58 -6.21
CA GLN A 112 -3.20 -0.32 -6.97
C GLN A 112 -2.80 0.86 -6.08
N MET A 113 -3.42 0.96 -4.90
CA MET A 113 -3.12 2.00 -3.92
C MET A 113 -1.67 1.98 -3.44
N TYR A 114 -1.11 0.79 -3.23
CA TYR A 114 0.26 0.64 -2.79
C TYR A 114 1.28 0.94 -3.89
N SER A 115 0.95 0.62 -5.14
CA SER A 115 1.88 0.71 -6.27
C SER A 115 2.31 2.13 -6.61
N ILE A 116 1.48 3.13 -6.28
CA ILE A 116 1.78 4.56 -6.45
C ILE A 116 2.66 5.14 -5.32
N LEU A 117 2.96 4.35 -4.28
CA LEU A 117 3.76 4.79 -3.14
C LEU A 117 5.26 4.65 -3.42
N GLN A 118 6.04 5.47 -2.73
CA GLN A 118 7.49 5.55 -2.88
C GLN A 118 8.19 4.54 -1.95
N LEU A 119 9.16 3.83 -2.53
CA LEU A 119 10.07 2.92 -1.84
C LEU A 119 11.51 3.40 -1.99
N THR A 120 12.26 3.32 -0.90
CA THR A 120 13.71 3.54 -0.94
C THR A 120 14.42 2.40 -1.65
N PHE A 121 13.96 1.16 -1.46
CA PHE A 121 14.51 -0.04 -2.07
C PHE A 121 13.42 -0.84 -2.77
N ASP A 122 13.58 -1.10 -4.08
CA ASP A 122 12.59 -1.84 -4.86
C ASP A 122 12.42 -3.29 -4.40
N THR A 123 13.47 -3.86 -3.81
CA THR A 123 13.46 -5.19 -3.20
C THR A 123 12.47 -5.30 -2.05
N ASP A 124 12.06 -4.18 -1.44
CA ASP A 124 11.14 -4.17 -0.32
C ASP A 124 9.68 -4.17 -0.77
N LYS A 125 9.36 -4.04 -2.05
CA LYS A 125 7.98 -3.81 -2.53
C LYS A 125 6.98 -4.89 -2.06
N LEU A 126 7.33 -6.17 -2.20
CA LEU A 126 6.47 -7.25 -1.70
C LEU A 126 6.56 -7.40 -0.17
N VAL A 127 7.72 -7.16 0.42
CA VAL A 127 7.91 -7.27 1.88
C VAL A 127 7.07 -6.23 2.62
N ALA A 128 7.05 -5.00 2.10
CA ALA A 128 6.25 -3.90 2.60
C ALA A 128 4.76 -4.01 2.23
N LEU A 129 4.32 -5.08 1.55
CA LEU A 129 2.90 -5.46 1.42
C LEU A 129 2.55 -6.81 2.08
N SER A 130 3.54 -7.57 2.55
CA SER A 130 3.38 -8.93 3.10
C SER A 130 2.30 -9.07 4.17
N SER A 131 2.15 -8.07 5.03
CA SER A 131 1.14 -8.08 6.09
C SER A 131 -0.29 -8.10 5.56
N LEU A 132 -0.56 -7.38 4.46
CA LEU A 132 -1.86 -7.41 3.80
C LEU A 132 -2.06 -8.74 3.07
N ALA A 133 -1.02 -9.29 2.44
CA ALA A 133 -1.09 -10.61 1.84
C ALA A 133 -1.49 -11.67 2.88
N VAL A 134 -0.84 -11.68 4.06
CA VAL A 134 -1.20 -12.58 5.18
C VAL A 134 -2.66 -12.41 5.60
N ARG A 135 -3.16 -11.17 5.68
CA ARG A 135 -4.56 -10.92 6.02
C ARG A 135 -5.52 -11.41 4.94
N THR A 136 -5.24 -11.14 3.67
CA THR A 136 -6.06 -11.57 2.54
C THR A 136 -6.09 -13.10 2.44
N ALA A 137 -5.00 -13.79 2.78
CA ALA A 137 -4.94 -15.25 2.85
C ALA A 137 -5.95 -15.85 3.85
N LEU A 138 -6.32 -15.12 4.92
CA LEU A 138 -7.35 -15.59 5.87
C LEU A 138 -8.72 -15.76 5.20
N ALA A 139 -9.00 -14.97 4.16
CA ALA A 139 -10.21 -15.06 3.34
C ALA A 139 -10.03 -15.97 2.12
N ARG A 140 -8.83 -16.54 1.90
CA ARG A 140 -8.49 -17.41 0.77
C ARG A 140 -7.80 -18.70 1.25
N PRO A 141 -8.50 -19.59 1.99
CA PRO A 141 -7.88 -20.78 2.54
C PRO A 141 -7.23 -21.66 1.45
N GLY A 142 -5.97 -22.03 1.69
CA GLY A 142 -5.20 -22.88 0.79
C GLY A 142 -4.88 -22.27 -0.58
N ASP A 143 -5.03 -20.95 -0.75
CA ASP A 143 -4.56 -20.26 -1.95
C ASP A 143 -3.12 -19.76 -1.76
N ARG A 144 -2.23 -20.14 -2.67
CA ARG A 144 -0.81 -19.82 -2.55
C ARG A 144 -0.56 -18.39 -3.02
N TYR A 145 0.19 -17.64 -2.24
CA TYR A 145 0.65 -16.30 -2.61
C TYR A 145 2.00 -16.38 -3.31
N ILE A 146 2.10 -15.86 -4.54
CA ILE A 146 3.30 -15.97 -5.37
C ILE A 146 3.60 -14.62 -6.01
N ALA A 147 4.77 -14.06 -5.69
CA ALA A 147 5.32 -12.83 -6.28
C ALA A 147 4.31 -11.66 -6.44
N GLY A 148 3.39 -11.47 -5.49
CA GLY A 148 2.39 -10.38 -5.57
C GLY A 148 0.98 -10.81 -5.99
N HIS A 149 0.77 -12.09 -6.33
CA HIS A 149 -0.46 -12.62 -6.92
C HIS A 149 -0.97 -13.86 -6.17
N TRP A 150 -2.22 -14.24 -6.41
CA TRP A 150 -2.84 -15.45 -5.86
C TRP A 150 -2.94 -16.53 -6.92
N GLU A 151 -2.48 -17.74 -6.61
CA GLU A 151 -2.40 -18.86 -7.57
C GLU A 151 -3.76 -19.19 -8.20
N LYS A 152 -4.83 -19.25 -7.40
CA LYS A 152 -6.19 -19.56 -7.91
C LYS A 152 -6.74 -18.50 -8.87
N THR A 153 -6.23 -17.27 -8.83
CA THR A 153 -6.66 -16.17 -9.71
C THR A 153 -5.52 -15.67 -10.61
N LEU A 154 -4.41 -16.41 -10.72
CA LEU A 154 -3.19 -15.91 -11.34
C LEU A 154 -3.41 -15.39 -12.76
N LEU A 155 -4.15 -16.12 -13.61
CA LEU A 155 -4.44 -15.70 -14.99
C LEU A 155 -5.09 -14.33 -15.05
N ARG A 156 -5.95 -14.02 -14.07
CA ARG A 156 -6.55 -12.70 -13.92
C ARG A 156 -5.56 -11.71 -13.34
N ASP A 157 -4.85 -12.11 -12.30
CA ASP A 157 -3.96 -11.25 -11.55
C ASP A 157 -2.75 -10.80 -12.40
N ILE A 158 -2.38 -11.48 -13.49
CA ILE A 158 -1.28 -11.07 -14.39
C ILE A 158 -1.73 -10.14 -15.53
N MET A 159 -3.03 -9.85 -15.67
CA MET A 159 -3.56 -8.92 -16.68
C MET A 159 -3.48 -7.44 -16.24
N TRP A 160 -2.69 -7.14 -15.22
CA TRP A 160 -2.45 -5.77 -14.81
C TRP A 160 -1.68 -5.00 -15.89
N TYR A 161 -1.82 -3.68 -15.91
CA TYR A 161 -1.02 -2.80 -16.74
C TYR A 161 -0.51 -1.60 -15.95
N ALA A 162 0.55 -0.97 -16.44
CA ALA A 162 1.10 0.23 -15.84
C ALA A 162 0.21 1.42 -16.20
N ASP A 163 -0.11 2.26 -15.21
CA ASP A 163 -0.71 3.56 -15.47
C ASP A 163 0.23 4.41 -16.34
N HIS A 164 -0.25 4.77 -17.53
CA HIS A 164 0.50 5.44 -18.58
C HIS A 164 1.15 6.75 -18.12
N GLU A 165 0.54 7.44 -17.14
CA GLU A 165 1.07 8.71 -16.62
C GLU A 165 2.25 8.52 -15.66
N SER A 166 2.47 7.29 -15.16
CA SER A 166 3.47 6.98 -14.12
C SER A 166 4.57 6.02 -14.59
N VAL A 167 4.65 5.73 -15.89
CA VAL A 167 5.57 4.71 -16.43
C VAL A 167 7.02 5.09 -16.17
N GLN A 168 7.73 4.22 -15.44
CA GLN A 168 9.16 4.31 -15.20
C GLN A 168 9.85 3.09 -15.83
N PRO A 169 11.07 3.24 -16.38
CA PRO A 169 11.84 2.10 -16.86
C PRO A 169 12.02 1.06 -15.75
N ARG A 170 11.95 -0.22 -16.14
CA ARG A 170 12.23 -1.32 -15.21
C ARG A 170 13.67 -1.19 -14.69
N SER A 171 13.84 -1.38 -13.39
CA SER A 171 15.17 -1.41 -12.77
C SER A 171 16.02 -2.51 -13.40
N SER A 172 17.31 -2.23 -13.62
CA SER A 172 18.27 -3.24 -14.06
C SER A 172 18.55 -4.29 -12.99
N THR A 173 18.23 -3.99 -11.73
CA THR A 173 18.38 -4.92 -10.61
C THR A 173 17.15 -5.82 -10.52
N PHE A 174 17.37 -7.14 -10.54
CA PHE A 174 16.30 -8.11 -10.36
C PHE A 174 15.69 -7.99 -8.95
N CYS A 175 14.42 -7.59 -8.86
CA CYS A 175 13.66 -7.54 -7.61
C CYS A 175 12.51 -8.56 -7.56
N CYS A 176 11.91 -8.87 -8.71
CA CYS A 176 10.72 -9.72 -8.85
C CYS A 176 10.67 -10.29 -10.29
N PRO A 177 9.93 -11.40 -10.52
CA PRO A 177 9.63 -11.90 -11.86
C PRO A 177 8.97 -10.83 -12.75
N THR A 178 9.20 -10.90 -14.05
CA THR A 178 8.75 -9.86 -15.01
C THR A 178 7.23 -9.76 -15.16
N TRP A 179 6.50 -10.83 -14.84
CA TRP A 179 5.03 -10.88 -14.83
C TRP A 179 4.43 -10.32 -13.54
N SER A 180 5.26 -10.06 -12.52
CA SER A 180 4.80 -9.45 -11.27
C SER A 180 4.60 -7.95 -11.44
N TRP A 181 3.50 -7.42 -10.90
CA TRP A 181 3.26 -5.97 -10.79
C TRP A 181 4.34 -5.27 -9.95
N ALA A 182 5.04 -6.02 -9.09
CA ALA A 182 6.13 -5.50 -8.29
C ALA A 182 7.44 -5.30 -9.08
N SER A 183 7.48 -5.74 -10.35
CA SER A 183 8.66 -5.62 -11.21
C SER A 183 8.90 -4.21 -11.79
N ILE A 184 7.99 -3.25 -11.58
CA ILE A 184 8.08 -1.88 -12.10
C ILE A 184 7.85 -0.84 -10.99
N LYS A 185 8.21 0.43 -11.25
CA LYS A 185 8.04 1.56 -10.32
C LYS A 185 6.93 2.52 -10.78
N SER A 186 5.77 1.96 -11.05
CA SER A 186 4.62 2.71 -11.57
C SER A 186 3.36 2.29 -10.83
N GLY A 187 2.37 3.18 -10.85
CA GLY A 187 1.00 2.81 -10.54
C GLY A 187 0.59 1.66 -11.45
N VAL A 188 -0.09 0.67 -10.90
CA VAL A 188 -0.65 -0.43 -11.69
C VAL A 188 -2.15 -0.40 -11.60
N ILE A 189 -2.79 -0.87 -12.66
CA ILE A 189 -4.25 -0.93 -12.79
C ILE A 189 -4.63 -2.39 -13.04
N PHE A 190 -5.64 -2.86 -12.31
CA PHE A 190 -6.34 -4.10 -12.55
C PHE A 190 -7.72 -3.76 -13.07
N GLU A 191 -8.08 -4.23 -14.26
CA GLU A 191 -9.43 -4.02 -14.76
C GLU A 191 -10.47 -4.67 -13.84
N SER A 192 -11.49 -3.91 -13.47
CA SER A 192 -12.66 -4.41 -12.77
C SER A 192 -13.88 -4.11 -13.63
N GLY A 193 -14.39 -5.09 -14.38
CA GLY A 193 -15.56 -4.86 -15.24
C GLY A 193 -15.87 -5.97 -16.24
N TRP A 194 -16.87 -5.69 -17.08
CA TRP A 194 -17.42 -6.55 -18.13
C TRP A 194 -16.52 -6.68 -19.38
N GLU A 195 -15.44 -5.91 -19.45
CA GLU A 195 -14.45 -5.92 -20.55
C GLU A 195 -13.31 -6.94 -20.35
N MET A 196 -13.39 -7.75 -19.29
CA MET A 196 -12.39 -8.79 -19.05
C MET A 196 -12.32 -9.77 -20.22
N PRO A 197 -11.12 -9.99 -20.80
CA PRO A 197 -10.93 -11.01 -21.83
C PRO A 197 -11.39 -12.37 -21.32
N CYS A 198 -12.12 -13.10 -22.17
CA CYS A 198 -12.50 -14.47 -21.85
C CYS A 198 -11.23 -15.33 -21.78
N ILE A 199 -10.87 -15.76 -20.57
CA ILE A 199 -9.73 -16.67 -20.32
C ILE A 199 -10.11 -18.15 -20.47
N SER A 200 -11.23 -18.45 -21.14
CA SER A 200 -11.66 -19.83 -21.34
C SER A 200 -10.64 -20.59 -22.19
N GLY A 201 -10.33 -21.83 -21.79
CA GLY A 201 -9.33 -22.65 -22.47
C GLY A 201 -7.87 -22.31 -22.16
N VAL A 202 -7.60 -21.33 -21.30
CA VAL A 202 -6.25 -21.03 -20.80
C VAL A 202 -6.08 -21.64 -19.41
N SER A 203 -4.97 -22.34 -19.19
CA SER A 203 -4.58 -22.88 -17.89
C SER A 203 -3.12 -22.59 -17.58
N VAL A 204 -2.82 -22.46 -16.28
CA VAL A 204 -1.44 -22.37 -15.80
C VAL A 204 -0.85 -23.77 -15.83
N VAL A 205 0.15 -23.99 -16.68
CA VAL A 205 0.83 -25.29 -16.82
C VAL A 205 1.92 -25.47 -15.77
N ASP A 206 2.70 -24.41 -15.53
CA ASP A 206 3.75 -24.37 -14.52
C ASP A 206 3.94 -22.92 -14.03
N ILE A 207 4.43 -22.78 -12.80
CA ILE A 207 4.81 -21.49 -12.21
C ILE A 207 6.06 -21.65 -11.35
N SER A 208 7.12 -20.94 -11.75
CA SER A 208 8.34 -20.80 -10.98
C SER A 208 8.64 -19.32 -10.72
N CYS A 209 9.09 -19.03 -9.50
CA CYS A 209 9.56 -17.72 -9.09
C CYS A 209 11.03 -17.88 -8.69
N PRO A 210 12.00 -17.14 -9.29
CA PRO A 210 13.44 -17.32 -9.02
C PRO A 210 13.92 -16.94 -7.61
N ALA A 211 13.07 -16.99 -6.60
CA ALA A 211 13.37 -16.62 -5.23
C ALA A 211 12.82 -17.66 -4.25
N ASP A 212 13.56 -18.78 -4.10
CA ASP A 212 13.52 -19.74 -2.99
C ASP A 212 14.94 -19.93 -2.40
#